data_AF-T0GGU3-F1
#
_entry.id   AF-T0GGU3-F1
#
_cell.length_a   1.000
_cell.length_b   1.000
_cell.length_c   1.000
_cell.angle_alpha   90.00
_cell.angle_beta   90.00
_cell.angle_gamma   90.00
#
_symmetry.space_group_name_H-M   'P 1'
#
loop_
_entity.id
_entity.type
_entity.pdbx_description
1 polymer ?
#
loop_
_entity_poly.entity_id
_entity_poly.type
_entity_poly.pdbx_seq_one_letter_code
_entity_poly.pdbx_strand_id
1 'polypeptide(L)'
;MNWYAIFAIYVLFWVISAFIVLPFGLRTPDETGEVILKGQADSAPSNFRPGIVAIRATILSAVLFGIYYANYVQGWVTLDQFVRLS
;
A
#
# COMPACT_ATOMS: atom_id res chain seq x y z
N MET A 1 -4.76 18.77 14.48
CA MET A 1 -3.46 18.20 14.06
C MET A 1 -2.71 19.22 13.21
N ASN A 2 -1.37 19.28 13.30
CA ASN A 2 -0.56 20.14 12.43
C ASN A 2 -0.62 19.62 10.97
N TRP A 3 -0.65 20.52 9.99
CA TRP A 3 -0.75 20.15 8.57
C TRP A 3 0.47 19.35 8.09
N TYR A 4 1.66 19.67 8.61
CA TYR A 4 2.86 18.89 8.38
C TYR A 4 2.74 17.45 8.89
N ALA A 5 2.10 17.26 10.05
CA ALA A 5 1.90 15.92 10.62
C ALA A 5 0.90 15.12 9.79
N ILE A 6 -0.18 15.75 9.31
CA ILE A 6 -1.15 15.14 8.40
C ILE A 6 -0.44 14.61 7.14
N PHE A 7 0.40 15.45 6.51
CA PHE A 7 1.14 15.05 5.32
C PHE A 7 2.15 13.94 5.61
N ALA A 8 2.93 14.05 6.69
CA ALA A 8 3.92 13.04 7.06
C ALA A 8 3.28 11.67 7.33
N ILE A 9 2.17 11.64 8.04
CA ILE A 9 1.43 10.40 8.34
C ILE A 9 0.84 9.81 7.05
N TYR A 10 0.26 10.64 6.19
CA TYR A 10 -0.25 10.18 4.89
C TYR A 10 0.86 9.53 4.04
N VAL A 11 2.03 10.16 3.95
CA VAL A 11 3.20 9.60 3.22
C VAL A 11 3.64 8.28 3.84
N LEU A 12 3.65 8.16 5.18
CA LEU A 12 3.99 6.92 5.86
C LEU A 12 3.01 5.79 5.49
N PHE A 13 1.69 6.05 5.54
CA PHE A 13 0.67 5.10 5.09
C PHE A 13 0.84 4.73 3.62
N TRP A 14 1.20 5.69 2.77
CA TRP A 14 1.44 5.45 1.34
C TRP A 14 2.63 4.54 1.10
N VAL A 15 3.76 4.77 1.78
CA VAL A 15 4.97 3.92 1.68
C VAL A 15 4.67 2.50 2.18
N ILE A 16 4.01 2.35 3.32
CA ILE A 16 3.63 1.03 3.86
C ILE A 16 2.68 0.31 2.90
N SER A 17 1.70 1.03 2.34
CA SER A 17 0.76 0.47 1.36
C SER A 17 1.45 0.04 0.08
N ALA A 18 2.47 0.78 -0.39
CA ALA A 18 3.27 0.37 -1.54
C ALA A 18 3.97 -0.97 -1.27
N PHE A 19 4.58 -1.15 -0.11
CA PHE A 19 5.18 -2.44 0.28
C PHE A 19 4.17 -3.59 0.36
N ILE A 20 2.97 -3.33 0.89
CA ILE A 20 1.89 -4.33 0.95
C ILE A 20 1.41 -4.73 -0.45
N VAL A 21 1.34 -3.78 -1.38
CA VAL A 21 0.80 -4.01 -2.74
C VAL A 21 1.81 -4.66 -3.68
N LEU A 22 3.12 -4.44 -3.48
CA LEU A 22 4.20 -5.02 -4.30
C LEU A 22 4.06 -6.52 -4.62
N PRO A 23 3.79 -7.43 -3.66
CA PRO A 23 3.63 -8.86 -3.95
C PRO A 23 2.47 -9.17 -4.90
N PHE A 24 1.47 -8.30 -5.01
CA PHE A 24 0.30 -8.50 -5.88
C PHE A 24 0.48 -7.93 -7.30
N GLY A 25 1.64 -7.31 -7.59
CA GLY A 25 1.97 -6.71 -8.89
C GLY A 25 3.02 -7.49 -9.69
N LEU A 26 3.65 -8.50 -9.09
CA LEU A 26 4.71 -9.31 -9.68
C LEU A 26 4.12 -10.61 -10.19
N ARG A 27 3.64 -10.62 -11.43
CA ARG A 27 3.28 -11.86 -12.13
C ARG A 27 4.40 -12.24 -13.07
N THR A 28 5.04 -13.38 -12.81
CA THR A 28 6.09 -13.95 -13.65
C THR A 28 5.45 -14.55 -14.92
N PRO A 29 6.11 -14.49 -16.09
CA PRO A 29 5.59 -15.04 -17.35
C PRO A 29 5.17 -16.51 -17.26
N ASP A 30 5.76 -17.26 -16.32
CA ASP A 30 5.47 -18.66 -16.01
C ASP A 30 3.99 -18.93 -15.65
N GLU A 31 3.28 -17.93 -15.10
CA GLU A 31 1.85 -18.06 -14.77
C GLU A 31 0.90 -17.73 -15.93
N THR A 32 1.39 -17.21 -17.06
CA THR A 32 0.54 -16.61 -18.12
C THR A 32 0.50 -17.44 -19.41
N GLY A 33 1.33 -18.49 -19.52
CA GLY A 33 1.39 -19.35 -20.71
C GLY A 33 1.89 -18.63 -21.98
N GLU A 34 2.53 -17.46 -21.83
CA GLU A 34 3.10 -16.73 -22.96
C GLU A 34 4.42 -17.36 -23.40
N VAL A 35 4.51 -17.62 -24.71
CA VAL A 35 5.67 -18.28 -25.34
C VAL A 35 6.90 -17.38 -25.19
N ILE A 36 7.88 -17.84 -24.43
CA ILE A 36 9.17 -17.16 -24.25
C ILE A 36 9.82 -16.99 -25.63
N LEU A 37 9.94 -15.76 -26.10
CA LEU A 37 10.62 -15.44 -27.36
C LEU A 37 12.14 -15.61 -27.18
N LYS A 38 12.76 -16.31 -28.13
CA LYS A 38 14.19 -16.70 -28.13
C LYS A 38 15.08 -15.46 -27.94
N GLY A 39 15.70 -15.31 -26.77
CA GLY A 39 16.58 -14.19 -26.42
C GLY A 39 16.20 -13.41 -25.15
N GLN A 40 15.03 -13.69 -24.58
CA GLN A 40 14.59 -13.10 -23.31
C GLN A 40 15.09 -13.96 -22.15
N ALA A 41 15.71 -13.35 -21.14
CA ALA A 41 16.13 -14.08 -19.93
C ALA A 41 14.89 -14.57 -19.17
N ASP A 42 14.89 -15.85 -18.79
CA ASP A 42 13.81 -16.56 -18.06
C ASP A 42 13.28 -15.80 -16.81
N SER A 43 14.10 -14.90 -16.27
CA SER A 43 13.87 -14.22 -15.00
C SER A 43 13.39 -12.77 -15.11
N ALA A 44 13.24 -12.22 -16.33
CA ALA A 44 12.73 -10.87 -16.50
C ALA A 44 11.19 -10.86 -16.47
N PRO A 45 10.54 -10.17 -15.50
CA PRO A 45 9.09 -10.08 -15.48
C PRO A 45 8.62 -9.28 -16.71
N SER A 46 7.99 -9.98 -17.67
CA SER A 46 7.49 -9.42 -18.94
C SER A 46 6.56 -8.20 -18.73
N ASN A 47 5.89 -8.11 -17.58
CA ASN A 47 4.82 -7.15 -17.35
C ASN A 47 4.89 -6.46 -15.97
N PHE A 48 6.05 -5.93 -15.58
CA PHE A 48 6.11 -5.05 -14.40
C PHE A 48 5.42 -3.73 -14.72
N ARG A 49 4.22 -3.51 -14.15
CA ARG A 49 3.39 -2.31 -14.35
C ARG A 49 3.43 -1.41 -13.11
N PRO A 50 4.49 -0.60 -12.91
CA PRO A 50 4.67 0.22 -11.70
C PRO A 50 3.53 1.21 -11.48
N GLY A 51 2.90 1.70 -12.56
CA GLY A 51 1.73 2.59 -12.45
C GLY A 51 0.52 1.95 -11.77
N ILE A 52 0.27 0.65 -11.98
CA ILE A 52 -0.85 -0.06 -11.33
C ILE A 52 -0.57 -0.26 -9.84
N VAL A 53 0.69 -0.57 -9.50
CA VAL A 53 1.12 -0.69 -8.10
C VAL A 53 0.93 0.64 -7.37
N ALA A 54 1.33 1.76 -7.99
CA ALA A 54 1.16 3.09 -7.41
C ALA A 54 -0.32 3.46 -7.20
N ILE A 55 -1.21 3.15 -8.15
CA ILE A 55 -2.66 3.39 -8.01
C ILE A 55 -3.24 2.56 -6.86
N ARG A 56 -2.95 1.26 -6.82
CA ARG A 56 -3.40 0.36 -5.74
C ARG A 56 -2.89 0.82 -4.37
N ALA A 57 -1.61 1.21 -4.28
CA ALA A 57 -1.01 1.74 -3.06
C ALA A 57 -1.70 3.03 -2.60
N THR A 58 -2.04 3.91 -3.54
CA THR A 58 -2.71 5.19 -3.26
C THR A 58 -4.14 4.99 -2.76
N ILE A 59 -4.89 4.05 -3.37
CA ILE A 59 -6.23 3.69 -2.91
C ILE A 59 -6.16 3.10 -1.50
N LEU A 60 -5.27 2.14 -1.27
CA LEU A 60 -5.12 1.49 0.03
C LEU A 60 -4.71 2.51 1.11
N SER A 61 -3.75 3.38 0.81
CA SER A 61 -3.29 4.40 1.76
C SER A 61 -4.37 5.43 2.06
N ALA A 62 -5.15 5.85 1.05
CA ALA A 62 -6.25 6.79 1.25
C ALA A 62 -7.34 6.21 2.16
N VAL A 63 -7.67 4.92 2.01
CA VAL A 63 -8.63 4.23 2.88
C VAL A 63 -8.12 4.14 4.32
N LEU A 64 -6.88 3.66 4.51
CA LEU A 64 -6.27 3.52 5.85
C LEU A 64 -6.14 4.88 6.55
N PHE A 65 -5.64 5.89 5.83
CA PHE A 65 -5.53 7.23 6.34
C PHE A 65 -6.90 7.85 6.66
N GLY A 66 -7.91 7.61 5.82
CA GLY A 66 -9.28 8.06 6.05
C GLY A 66 -9.88 7.47 7.33
N ILE A 67 -9.68 6.18 7.58
CA ILE A 67 -10.11 5.51 8.83
C ILE A 67 -9.37 6.11 10.02
N TYR A 68 -8.06 6.26 9.94
CA TYR A 68 -7.24 6.86 10.99
C TYR A 68 -7.69 8.30 11.30
N TYR A 69 -7.94 9.11 10.28
CA TYR A 69 -8.37 10.49 10.45
C TYR A 69 -9.80 10.58 11.02
N ALA A 70 -10.71 9.70 10.58
CA ALA A 70 -12.05 9.61 11.14
C ALA A 70 -12.00 9.26 12.64
N ASN A 71 -11.16 8.29 13.00
CA ASN A 71 -10.92 7.94 14.39
C ASN A 71 -10.33 9.11 15.19
N TYR A 72 -9.37 9.85 14.62
CA TYR A 72 -8.78 11.03 15.25
C TYR A 72 -9.82 12.13 15.53
N VAL A 73 -10.79 12.34 14.63
CA VAL A 73 -11.84 13.37 14.80
C VAL A 73 -12.92 12.91 15.78
N GLN A 74 -13.33 11.65 15.72
CA GLN A 74 -14.46 11.14 16.50
C GLN A 74 -14.05 10.57 17.87
N GLY A 75 -12.76 10.22 18.06
CA GLY A 75 -12.25 9.68 19.31
C GLY A 75 -12.77 8.29 19.67
N TRP A 76 -13.09 7.44 18.68
CA TRP A 76 -13.65 6.09 18.95
C TRP A 76 -12.69 5.18 19.71
N VAL A 77 -11.40 5.26 19.39
CA VAL A 77 -10.34 4.42 19.96
C VAL A 77 -9.28 5.35 20.53
N THR A 78 -9.19 5.43 21.85
CA THR A 78 -8.27 6.35 22.53
C THR A 78 -7.37 5.57 23.48
N LEU A 79 -6.11 5.98 23.61
CA LEU A 79 -5.13 5.33 24.50
C LEU A 79 -5.63 5.27 25.96
N ASP A 80 -6.35 6.30 26.41
CA ASP A 80 -6.94 6.36 27.75
C ASP A 80 -7.91 5.21 28.04
N GLN A 81 -8.60 4.67 27.01
CA GLN A 81 -9.49 3.53 27.16
C GLN A 81 -8.71 2.25 27.48
N PHE A 82 -7.54 2.06 26.87
CA PHE A 82 -6.70 0.89 27.08
C PHE A 82 -5.96 0.96 28.42
N VAL A 83 -5.47 2.14 28.82
CA VAL A 83 -4.80 2.33 30.12
C VAL A 83 -5.76 2.12 31.30
N ARG A 84 -7.05 2.43 31.13
CA ARG A 84 -8.07 2.13 32.15
C ARG A 84 -8.42 0.64 32.28
N LEU A 85 -8.08 -0.18 31.30
CA LEU A 85 -8.43 -1.61 31.25
C LEU A 85 -7.27 -2.52 31.70
N SER A 86 -6.05 -1.98 31.90
CA SER A 86 -4.88 -2.67 32.47
C SER A 86 -4.71 -2.34 33.94
#